data_AF-A0A9P6BVY2-F1
#
_entry.id   AF-A0A9P6BVY2-F1
#
_cell.length_a   1.000
_cell.length_b   1.000
_cell.length_c   1.000
_cell.angle_alpha   90.00
_cell.angle_beta   90.00
_cell.angle_gamma   90.00
#
_symmetry.space_group_name_H-M   'P 1'
#
loop_
_entity.id
_entity.type
_entity.pdbx_description
1 polymer ?
#
loop_
_entity_poly.entity_id
_entity_poly.type
_entity_poly.pdbx_seq_one_letter_code
_entity_poly.pdbx_strand_id
1 'polypeptide(L)'
;IADDDYRGHTFLNLKSGDKDILPTYINGGGWLPHMGSDTKLCMRLTRCITNHAPIGSFQQRFFLGQYDMSCPCGHELEMREHILNKCPLYERQWTNQERFQINTIAGLAEFLQDNPKAFTFEDKQHDP
;
A
#
# COMPACT_ATOMS: atom_id res chain seq x y z
N ILE A 1 24.85 -10.35 13.34
CA ILE A 1 24.62 -8.89 13.48
C ILE A 1 23.34 -8.63 12.69
N ALA A 2 22.27 -8.19 13.33
CA ALA A 2 21.08 -7.77 12.60
C ALA A 2 21.46 -6.49 11.84
N ASP A 3 21.16 -6.45 10.55
CA ASP A 3 21.28 -5.23 9.78
C ASP A 3 20.14 -4.31 10.21
N ASP A 4 20.48 -3.21 10.90
CA ASP A 4 19.52 -2.26 11.44
C ASP A 4 18.69 -1.58 10.33
N ASP A 5 19.14 -1.66 9.07
CA ASP A 5 18.44 -1.17 7.89
C ASP A 5 17.68 -2.27 7.11
N TYR A 6 17.66 -3.51 7.59
CA TYR A 6 16.94 -4.60 6.93
C TYR A 6 15.43 -4.35 6.93
N ARG A 7 14.88 -4.09 5.74
CA ARG A 7 13.45 -3.83 5.52
C ARG A 7 12.70 -5.01 4.91
N GLY A 8 13.39 -6.11 4.62
CA GLY A 8 12.86 -7.19 3.80
C GLY A 8 12.60 -6.73 2.35
N HIS A 9 12.02 -7.63 1.55
CA HIS A 9 11.85 -7.39 0.10
C HIS A 9 10.50 -6.77 -0.29
N THR A 10 9.56 -6.67 0.65
CA THR A 10 8.17 -6.30 0.35
C THR A 10 7.64 -5.16 1.20
N PHE A 11 8.35 -4.76 2.26
CA PHE A 11 7.96 -3.60 3.06
C PHE A 11 8.05 -2.32 2.22
N LEU A 12 7.01 -1.50 2.28
CA LEU A 12 6.97 -0.25 1.53
C LEU A 12 7.94 0.76 2.17
N ASN A 13 8.84 1.32 1.37
CA ASN A 13 9.74 2.38 1.82
C ASN A 13 8.94 3.66 2.02
N LEU A 14 8.76 4.05 3.29
CA LEU A 14 8.05 5.26 3.69
C LEU A 14 8.90 6.08 4.65
N LYS A 15 8.63 7.38 4.69
CA LYS A 15 9.20 8.33 5.64
C LYS A 15 8.16 8.93 6.57
N SER A 16 8.57 9.25 7.79
CA SER A 16 7.86 10.14 8.72
C SER A 16 8.75 11.35 8.98
N GLY A 17 8.41 12.48 8.36
CA GLY A 17 9.36 13.59 8.20
C GLY A 17 10.58 13.14 7.39
N ASP A 18 11.78 13.36 7.93
CA ASP A 18 13.03 12.95 7.29
C ASP A 18 13.48 11.52 7.63
N LYS A 19 12.74 10.82 8.50
CA LYS A 19 13.14 9.49 9.01
C LYS A 19 12.49 8.38 8.21
N ASP A 20 13.28 7.41 7.78
CA ASP A 20 12.77 6.16 7.20
C ASP A 20 12.00 5.36 8.26
N ILE A 21 10.89 4.77 7.83
CA ILE A 21 10.09 3.85 8.63
C ILE A 21 10.63 2.44 8.44
N LEU A 22 10.97 1.79 9.55
CA LEU A 22 11.52 0.43 9.56
C LEU A 22 10.46 -0.59 10.01
N PRO A 23 10.52 -1.84 9.53
CA PRO A 23 9.68 -2.93 10.03
C PRO A 23 10.16 -3.37 11.41
N THR A 24 9.87 -2.57 12.44
CA THR A 24 10.16 -2.88 13.83
C THR A 24 8.88 -3.04 14.66
N TYR A 25 8.94 -3.82 15.73
CA TYR A 25 7.86 -3.92 16.72
C TYR A 25 7.91 -2.79 17.75
N ILE A 26 9.05 -2.10 17.88
CA ILE A 26 9.25 -1.03 18.85
C ILE A 26 8.30 0.12 18.51
N ASN A 27 7.48 0.52 19.48
CA ASN A 27 6.46 1.58 19.33
C ASN A 27 5.55 1.38 18.10
N GLY A 28 5.27 0.14 17.72
CA GLY A 28 4.45 -0.17 16.56
C GLY A 28 5.07 0.23 15.21
N GLY A 29 6.41 0.19 15.11
CA GLY A 29 7.13 0.39 13.85
C GLY A 29 7.27 1.84 13.42
N GLY A 30 6.83 2.81 14.23
CA GLY A 30 6.81 4.22 13.84
C GLY A 30 5.76 4.56 12.79
N TRP A 31 4.91 3.61 12.38
CA TRP A 31 3.81 3.83 11.44
C TRP A 31 2.43 3.59 12.07
N LEU A 32 2.29 2.63 13.01
CA LEU A 32 1.03 2.40 13.72
C LEU A 32 0.52 3.61 14.51
N PRO A 33 1.37 4.39 15.22
CA PRO A 33 0.89 5.56 15.96
C PRO A 33 0.26 6.65 15.08
N HIS A 34 0.60 6.71 13.78
CA HIS A 34 0.03 7.69 12.85
C HIS A 34 -1.43 7.41 12.49
N MET A 35 -1.96 6.22 12.80
CA MET A 35 -3.30 5.79 12.39
C MET A 35 -4.41 6.24 13.35
N GLY A 36 -4.05 6.65 14.56
CA GLY A 36 -5.02 7.01 15.60
C GLY A 36 -6.01 5.87 15.88
N SER A 37 -7.31 6.19 15.97
CA SER A 37 -8.37 5.24 16.29
C SER A 37 -9.13 4.68 15.08
N ASP A 38 -8.76 5.03 13.83
CA ASP A 38 -9.42 4.49 12.64
C ASP A 38 -8.89 3.09 12.31
N THR A 39 -9.60 2.07 12.80
CA THR A 39 -9.25 0.66 12.56
C THR A 39 -9.28 0.30 11.08
N LYS A 40 -10.19 0.86 10.27
CA LYS A 40 -10.31 0.52 8.84
C LYS A 40 -9.14 1.09 8.05
N LEU A 41 -8.76 2.32 8.32
CA LEU A 41 -7.55 2.92 7.75
C LEU A 41 -6.30 2.14 8.17
N CYS A 42 -6.16 1.80 9.46
CA CYS A 42 -5.05 1.02 9.97
C CYS A 42 -4.89 -0.34 9.26
N MET A 43 -5.99 -1.07 9.04
CA MET A 43 -5.96 -2.36 8.32
C MET A 43 -5.48 -2.20 6.87
N ARG A 44 -6.01 -1.21 6.15
CA ARG A 44 -5.65 -0.97 4.74
C ARG A 44 -4.21 -0.54 4.61
N LEU A 45 -3.75 0.33 5.50
CA LEU A 45 -2.36 0.77 5.57
C LEU A 45 -1.41 -0.38 5.90
N THR A 46 -1.76 -1.22 6.88
CA THR A 46 -0.98 -2.44 7.21
C THR A 46 -0.83 -3.33 5.98
N ARG A 47 -1.93 -3.61 5.27
CA ARG A 47 -1.93 -4.43 4.04
C ARG A 47 -1.07 -3.80 2.96
N CYS A 48 -1.19 -2.49 2.76
CA CYS A 48 -0.40 -1.75 1.79
C CYS A 48 1.09 -1.82 2.12
N ILE A 49 1.49 -1.42 3.34
CA ILE A 49 2.90 -1.38 3.77
C ILE A 49 3.57 -2.75 3.67
N THR A 50 2.88 -3.80 4.12
CA THR A 50 3.43 -5.17 4.14
C THR A 50 3.31 -5.89 2.80
N ASN A 51 2.66 -5.29 1.79
CA ASN A 51 2.31 -5.94 0.52
C ASN A 51 1.42 -7.18 0.66
N HIS A 52 0.55 -7.20 1.69
CA HIS A 52 -0.41 -8.28 1.96
C HIS A 52 -1.85 -7.84 1.64
N ALA A 53 -2.02 -6.89 0.73
CA ALA A 53 -3.33 -6.54 0.19
C ALA A 53 -3.80 -7.62 -0.79
N PRO A 54 -5.10 -7.87 -0.92
CA PRO A 54 -5.65 -8.89 -1.82
C PRO A 54 -5.57 -8.50 -3.31
N ILE A 55 -4.50 -7.84 -3.75
CA ILE A 55 -4.29 -7.34 -5.11
C ILE A 55 -3.64 -8.41 -6.01
N GLY A 56 -3.58 -8.16 -7.31
CA GLY A 56 -3.02 -9.09 -8.31
C GLY A 56 -1.64 -9.66 -7.95
N SER A 57 -0.70 -8.82 -7.50
CA SER A 57 0.64 -9.30 -7.09
C SER A 57 0.63 -10.25 -5.88
N PHE A 58 -0.35 -10.11 -4.98
CA PHE A 58 -0.53 -11.02 -3.86
C PHE A 58 -1.13 -12.35 -4.34
N GLN A 59 -2.14 -12.30 -5.21
CA GLN A 59 -2.74 -13.49 -5.81
C GLN A 59 -1.72 -14.30 -6.61
N GLN A 60 -0.85 -13.64 -7.38
CA GLN A 60 0.23 -14.29 -8.10
C GLN A 60 1.16 -15.07 -7.17
N ARG A 61 1.53 -14.47 -6.02
CA ARG A 61 2.49 -15.06 -5.07
C ARG A 61 1.90 -16.23 -4.28
N PHE A 62 0.64 -16.12 -3.84
CA PHE A 62 0.05 -17.05 -2.87
C PHE A 62 -0.98 -18.01 -3.47
N PHE A 63 -1.55 -17.68 -4.63
CA PHE A 63 -2.63 -18.44 -5.27
C PHE A 63 -2.29 -18.91 -6.69
N LEU A 64 -1.03 -18.76 -7.13
CA LEU A 64 -0.51 -19.30 -8.40
C LEU A 64 -1.35 -18.90 -9.64
N GLY A 65 -1.95 -17.72 -9.63
CA GLY A 65 -2.75 -17.22 -10.76
C GLY A 65 -4.13 -17.89 -10.92
N GLN A 66 -4.69 -18.48 -9.86
CA GLN A 66 -6.06 -19.00 -9.84
C GLN A 66 -7.14 -17.93 -10.06
N TYR A 67 -6.78 -16.66 -9.92
CA TYR A 67 -7.67 -15.51 -10.02
C TYR A 67 -7.15 -14.52 -11.07
N ASP A 68 -8.01 -13.62 -11.53
CA ASP A 68 -7.58 -12.53 -12.39
C ASP A 68 -6.65 -11.58 -11.60
N MET A 69 -5.42 -11.49 -12.09
CA MET A 69 -4.35 -10.69 -11.49
C MET A 69 -4.23 -9.31 -12.13
N SER A 70 -4.96 -9.06 -13.21
CA SER A 70 -4.97 -7.76 -13.88
C SER A 70 -5.58 -6.68 -12.98
N CYS A 71 -5.16 -5.44 -13.21
CA CYS A 71 -5.79 -4.29 -12.59
C CYS A 71 -7.07 -3.98 -13.36
N PRO A 72 -8.18 -3.60 -12.69
CA PRO A 72 -9.42 -3.20 -13.37
C PRO A 72 -9.25 -2.05 -14.38
N CYS A 73 -8.16 -1.29 -14.31
CA CYS A 73 -7.83 -0.27 -15.31
C CYS A 73 -7.25 -0.83 -16.62
N GLY A 74 -7.10 -2.15 -16.75
CA GLY A 74 -6.49 -2.84 -17.89
C GLY A 74 -4.98 -3.05 -17.81
N HIS A 75 -4.33 -2.77 -16.66
CA HIS A 75 -2.91 -3.10 -16.50
C HIS A 75 -2.72 -4.60 -16.27
N GLU A 76 -1.76 -5.22 -16.96
CA GLU A 76 -1.51 -6.67 -16.94
C GLU A 76 -1.39 -7.29 -15.54
N LEU A 77 -0.79 -6.57 -14.59
CA LEU A 77 -0.67 -7.01 -13.21
C LEU A 77 -1.00 -5.87 -12.26
N GLU A 78 -1.96 -6.10 -11.38
CA GLU A 78 -2.30 -5.19 -10.32
C GLU A 78 -1.24 -5.22 -9.21
N MET A 79 -0.27 -4.32 -9.35
CA MET A 79 0.82 -4.14 -8.40
C MET A 79 0.54 -2.96 -7.47
N ARG A 80 1.03 -3.06 -6.22
CA ARG A 80 0.98 -1.96 -5.24
C ARG A 80 1.58 -0.66 -5.80
N GLU A 81 2.71 -0.73 -6.50
CA GLU A 81 3.35 0.44 -7.11
C GLU A 81 2.44 1.10 -8.16
N HIS A 82 1.76 0.30 -8.98
CA HIS A 82 0.81 0.80 -9.96
C HIS A 82 -0.37 1.50 -9.27
N ILE A 83 -1.01 0.85 -8.28
CA ILE A 83 -2.11 1.44 -7.51
C ILE A 83 -1.70 2.77 -6.88
N LEU A 84 -0.53 2.83 -6.22
CA LEU A 84 -0.09 4.03 -5.52
C LEU A 84 0.29 5.18 -6.48
N ASN A 85 0.91 4.89 -7.62
CA ASN A 85 1.62 5.93 -8.39
C ASN A 85 1.11 6.14 -9.82
N LYS A 86 0.36 5.19 -10.41
CA LYS A 86 0.07 5.18 -11.87
C LYS A 86 -1.38 4.91 -12.22
N CYS A 87 -2.12 4.19 -11.39
CA CYS A 87 -3.45 3.70 -11.72
C CYS A 87 -4.45 4.87 -11.86
N PRO A 88 -5.13 5.02 -13.00
CA PRO A 88 -6.07 6.11 -13.22
C PRO A 88 -7.38 5.97 -12.44
N LEU A 89 -7.64 4.81 -11.83
CA LEU A 89 -8.85 4.56 -11.04
C LEU A 89 -8.77 5.10 -9.60
N TYR A 90 -7.62 5.64 -9.19
CA TYR A 90 -7.39 6.11 -7.83
C TYR A 90 -7.08 7.59 -7.82
N GLU A 91 -7.75 8.31 -6.92
CA GLU A 91 -7.57 9.73 -6.70
C GLU A 91 -6.26 10.01 -5.97
N ARG A 92 -5.60 11.12 -6.32
CA ARG A 92 -4.36 11.55 -5.67
C ARG A 92 -4.31 13.07 -5.64
N GLN A 93 -4.12 13.66 -4.47
CA GLN A 93 -4.13 15.13 -4.30
C GLN A 93 -2.86 15.84 -4.79
N TRP A 94 -2.15 15.31 -5.79
CA TRP A 94 -0.93 15.94 -6.31
C TRP A 94 -1.28 17.30 -6.95
N THR A 95 -0.94 18.40 -6.27
CA THR A 95 -1.27 19.74 -6.77
C THR A 95 -0.35 20.22 -7.90
N ASN A 96 0.70 19.48 -8.28
CA ASN A 96 1.51 19.79 -9.44
C ASN A 96 2.08 18.52 -10.10
N GLN A 97 2.09 18.53 -11.43
CA GLN A 97 2.21 17.39 -12.36
C GLN A 97 3.57 16.66 -12.40
N GLU A 98 4.39 16.75 -11.35
CA GLU A 98 5.70 16.09 -11.31
C GLU A 98 5.69 14.84 -10.42
N ARG A 99 5.13 13.75 -10.94
CA ARG A 99 5.52 12.34 -10.64
C ARG A 99 5.99 12.00 -9.22
N PHE A 100 5.38 12.54 -8.17
CA PHE A 100 5.78 12.18 -6.82
C PHE A 100 5.23 10.81 -6.49
N GLN A 101 6.11 9.93 -6.03
CA GLN A 101 5.72 8.62 -5.50
C GLN A 101 5.19 8.83 -4.08
N ILE A 102 4.19 8.05 -3.68
CA ILE A 102 3.77 8.01 -2.28
C ILE A 102 4.91 7.40 -1.46
N ASN A 103 5.69 8.25 -0.79
CA ASN A 103 6.89 7.88 -0.04
C ASN A 103 6.86 8.38 1.42
N THR A 104 5.76 8.98 1.87
CA THR A 104 5.56 9.38 3.27
C THR A 104 4.36 8.67 3.87
N ILE A 105 4.38 8.47 5.19
CA ILE A 105 3.24 7.87 5.91
C ILE A 105 1.99 8.74 5.85
N ALA A 106 2.16 10.06 5.88
CA ALA A 106 1.08 11.03 5.74
C ALA A 106 0.46 10.96 4.34
N GLY A 107 1.27 10.98 3.28
CA GLY A 107 0.78 10.87 1.91
C GLY A 107 0.10 9.53 1.63
N LEU A 108 0.57 8.43 2.24
CA LEU A 108 -0.13 7.15 2.15
C LEU A 108 -1.47 7.19 2.89
N ALA A 109 -1.53 7.79 4.09
CA ALA A 109 -2.77 7.91 4.84
C ALA A 109 -3.81 8.75 4.07
N GLU A 110 -3.40 9.89 3.52
CA GLU A 110 -4.24 10.76 2.67
C GLU A 110 -4.76 9.99 1.44
N PHE A 111 -3.88 9.29 0.72
CA PHE A 111 -4.29 8.44 -0.41
C PHE A 111 -5.37 7.42 -0.03
N LEU A 112 -5.21 6.75 1.12
CA LEU A 112 -6.19 5.77 1.59
C LEU A 112 -7.48 6.42 2.12
N GLN A 113 -7.44 7.66 2.59
CA GLN A 113 -8.64 8.40 2.96
C GLN A 113 -9.45 8.76 1.71
N ASP A 114 -8.78 9.22 0.65
CA ASP A 114 -9.42 9.56 -0.62
C ASP A 114 -9.93 8.34 -1.39
N ASN A 115 -9.27 7.19 -1.21
CA ASN A 115 -9.60 5.93 -1.87
C ASN A 115 -10.06 4.88 -0.84
N PRO A 116 -11.30 4.96 -0.33
CA PRO A 116 -11.78 4.12 0.77
C PRO A 116 -11.74 2.61 0.48
N LYS A 117 -11.83 2.22 -0.81
CA LYS A 117 -11.79 0.83 -1.25
C LYS A 117 -10.38 0.28 -1.46
N ALA A 118 -9.37 1.14 -1.61
CA ALA A 118 -8.00 0.71 -1.90
C ALA A 118 -7.49 -0.33 -0.90
N PHE A 119 -6.94 -1.43 -1.43
CA PHE A 119 -6.35 -2.53 -0.64
C PHE A 119 -7.34 -3.24 0.31
N THR A 120 -8.64 -3.15 0.02
CA THR A 120 -9.67 -3.96 0.66
C THR A 120 -9.96 -5.23 -0.14
N PHE A 121 -10.67 -6.19 0.46
CA PHE A 121 -11.18 -7.34 -0.29
C PHE A 121 -12.31 -6.94 -1.24
N GLU A 122 -13.05 -5.86 -0.94
CA GLU A 122 -14.14 -5.33 -1.78
C GLU A 122 -13.63 -4.58 -3.02
N ASP A 123 -12.36 -4.15 -2.99
CA ASP A 123 -11.64 -3.52 -4.12
C ASP A 123 -11.57 -4.48 -5.30
N LYS A 124 -11.32 -5.75 -5.00
CA LYS A 124 -11.44 -6.89 -5.91
C LYS A 124 -12.91 -7.32 -5.93
N GLN A 125 -13.76 -6.61 -6.67
CA GLN A 125 -15.02 -7.25 -7.06
C GLN A 125 -14.69 -8.40 -8.02
N HIS A 126 -14.52 -9.60 -7.46
CA HIS A 126 -14.80 -10.84 -8.16
C HIS A 126 -16.26 -11.17 -7.87
N ASP A 127 -17.13 -10.91 -8.86
CA ASP A 127 -18.40 -11.63 -8.92
C ASP A 127 -18.05 -13.09 -9.30
N PRO A 128 -18.46 -14.10 -8.52
CA PRO A 128 -18.23 -15.50 -8.86
C PRO A 128 -18.91 -15.94 -10.16
#